data_AF-Q49MM6-F1
#
_entry.id   AF-Q49MM6-F1
#
_cell.length_a   1.000
_cell.length_b   1.000
_cell.length_c   1.000
_cell.angle_alpha   90.00
_cell.angle_beta   90.00
_cell.angle_gamma   90.00
#
_symmetry.space_group_name_H-M   'P 1'
#
loop_
_entity.id
_entity.type
_entity.pdbx_description
1 polymer ?
#
loop_
_entity_poly.entity_id
_entity_poly.type
_entity_poly.pdbx_seq_one_letter_code
_entity_poly.pdbx_strand_id
1 'polypeptide(L)'
;LKLQNPSYTDLNQLVSVTMSGVTTCLRFPGQLNADLRKLAVNMVPFPRLHFFMPGFAPLSAKGVAAYQACSVAELTKQMFDAK
;
A
#
# COMPACT_ATOMS: atom_id res chain seq x y z
N LEU A 1 -7.83 -12.10 2.71
CA LEU A 1 -6.93 -13.12 3.29
C LEU A 1 -7.77 -14.12 4.10
N LYS A 2 -7.78 -15.42 3.78
CA LYS A 2 -8.51 -16.43 4.56
C LYS A 2 -7.50 -17.24 5.39
N LEU A 3 -7.04 -16.67 6.49
CA LEU A 3 -6.17 -17.34 7.46
C LEU A 3 -7.02 -17.70 8.68
N GLN A 4 -7.04 -18.98 9.09
CA GLN A 4 -7.81 -19.41 10.26
C GLN A 4 -7.23 -18.89 11.58
N ASN A 5 -5.89 -18.81 11.69
CA ASN A 5 -5.19 -18.30 12.86
C ASN A 5 -4.07 -17.35 12.39
N PRO A 6 -4.32 -16.02 12.30
CA PRO A 6 -3.30 -15.07 11.91
C PRO A 6 -2.21 -14.95 13.00
N SER A 7 -0.94 -14.95 12.58
CA SER A 7 0.21 -14.76 13.47
C SER A 7 0.81 -13.36 13.34
N TYR A 8 1.65 -12.95 14.30
CA TYR A 8 2.41 -11.71 14.19
C TYR A 8 3.29 -11.65 12.94
N THR A 9 3.76 -12.80 12.45
CA THR A 9 4.52 -12.87 11.20
C THR A 9 3.68 -12.40 10.02
N ASP A 10 2.40 -12.75 9.94
CA ASP A 10 1.51 -12.34 8.86
C ASP A 10 1.23 -10.83 8.90
N LEU A 11 1.05 -10.28 10.11
CA LEU A 11 0.88 -8.83 10.31
C LEU A 11 2.15 -8.06 9.94
N ASN A 12 3.31 -8.53 10.39
CA ASN A 12 4.59 -7.91 10.09
C ASN A 12 4.89 -7.95 8.59
N GLN A 13 4.50 -9.03 7.89
CA GLN A 13 4.61 -9.09 6.44
C GLN A 13 3.81 -7.97 5.77
N LEU A 14 2.55 -7.76 6.16
CA LEU A 14 1.72 -6.67 5.62
C LEU A 14 2.34 -5.30 5.87
N VAL A 15 2.75 -5.01 7.11
CA VAL A 15 3.38 -3.72 7.45
C VAL A 15 4.67 -3.50 6.66
N SER A 16 5.51 -4.53 6.53
CA SER A 16 6.78 -4.43 5.80
C SER A 16 6.58 -4.10 4.31
N VAL A 17 5.57 -4.70 3.68
CA VAL A 17 5.22 -4.44 2.27
C VAL A 17 4.72 -3.02 2.09
N THR A 18 3.86 -2.53 2.97
CA THR A 18 3.37 -1.15 2.91
C THR A 18 4.50 -0.14 3.10
N MET A 19 5.39 -0.36 4.08
CA MET A 19 6.56 0.51 4.31
C MET A 19 7.55 0.48 3.13
N SER A 20 7.74 -0.69 2.52
CA SER A 20 8.50 -0.83 1.27
C SER A 20 7.85 0.02 0.17
N GLY A 21 6.53 -0.10 -0.03
CA GLY A 21 5.77 0.68 -1.02
C GLY A 21 5.99 2.18 -0.90
N VAL A 22 5.85 2.75 0.29
CA VAL A 22 6.01 4.19 0.57
C VAL A 22 7.42 4.70 0.24
N THR A 23 8.45 3.87 0.41
CA THR A 23 9.86 4.25 0.17
C THR A 23 10.36 3.90 -1.23
N THR A 24 9.54 3.30 -2.10
CA THR A 24 9.96 2.84 -3.44
C THR A 24 10.51 3.99 -4.29
N CYS A 25 9.88 5.17 -4.23
CA CYS A 25 10.29 6.38 -4.95
C CYS A 25 11.66 6.93 -4.52
N LEU A 26 12.19 6.50 -3.35
CA LEU A 26 13.53 6.85 -2.89
C LEU A 26 14.57 5.79 -3.26
N ARG A 27 14.14 4.52 -3.33
CA ARG A 27 15.03 3.37 -3.53
C ARG A 27 15.31 3.07 -5.00
N PHE A 28 14.37 3.39 -5.88
CA PHE A 28 14.47 3.09 -7.31
C PHE A 28 14.14 4.31 -8.17
N PRO A 29 14.77 4.46 -9.34
CA PRO A 29 14.44 5.54 -10.27
C PRO A 29 13.03 5.35 -10.82
N GLY A 30 12.17 6.38 -10.67
CA GLY A 30 10.81 6.40 -11.21
C GLY A 30 10.63 7.52 -12.24
N GLN A 31 9.65 7.35 -13.14
CA GLN A 31 9.24 8.42 -14.06
C GLN A 31 8.55 9.57 -13.33
N LEU A 32 7.84 9.27 -12.24
CA LEU A 32 7.17 10.23 -11.37
C LEU A 32 7.78 10.12 -9.96
N ASN A 33 8.81 10.92 -9.68
CA ASN A 33 9.47 10.91 -8.38
C ASN A 33 8.70 11.78 -7.38
N ALA A 34 7.92 11.11 -6.53
CA ALA A 34 7.33 11.67 -5.32
C ALA A 34 8.26 11.40 -4.14
N ASP A 35 9.12 12.37 -3.82
CA ASP A 35 9.88 12.38 -2.58
C ASP A 35 8.95 12.56 -1.37
N LEU A 36 9.38 12.09 -0.20
CA LEU A 36 8.57 12.19 1.04
C LEU A 36 8.16 13.63 1.36
N ARG A 37 8.98 14.62 0.99
CA ARG A 37 8.65 16.04 1.15
C ARG A 37 7.49 16.45 0.24
N LYS A 38 7.49 16.09 -1.05
CA LYS A 38 6.33 16.34 -1.93
C LYS A 38 5.08 15.61 -1.48
N LEU A 39 5.21 14.37 -0.98
CA LEU A 39 4.08 13.65 -0.41
C LEU A 39 3.47 14.43 0.77
N ALA A 40 4.30 14.91 1.69
CA ALA A 40 3.85 15.71 2.83
C ALA A 40 3.20 17.03 2.39
N VAL A 41 3.77 17.73 1.40
CA VAL A 41 3.21 18.98 0.87
C VAL A 41 1.84 18.76 0.22
N ASN A 42 1.65 17.66 -0.50
CA ASN A 42 0.40 17.36 -1.20
C ASN A 42 -0.70 16.84 -0.27
N MET A 43 -0.34 16.07 0.76
CA MET A 43 -1.30 15.34 1.59
C MET A 43 -1.59 16.01 2.95
N VAL A 44 -0.80 17.01 3.38
CA VAL A 44 -0.99 17.71 4.67
C VAL A 44 -1.50 19.14 4.42
N PRO A 45 -2.83 19.36 4.39
CA PRO A 45 -3.41 20.69 4.19
C PRO A 45 -3.27 21.59 5.43
N PHE A 46 -3.19 21.01 6.62
CA PHE A 46 -3.02 21.72 7.89
C PHE A 46 -1.96 21.05 8.75
N PRO A 47 -1.10 21.80 9.48
CA PRO A 47 0.00 21.22 10.27
C PRO A 47 -0.43 20.17 11.30
N ARG A 48 -1.66 20.27 11.83
CA ARG A 48 -2.21 19.33 12.82
C ARG A 48 -2.85 18.08 12.19
N LEU A 49 -3.11 18.08 10.88
CA LEU A 49 -3.75 16.98 10.14
C LEU A 49 -2.71 16.22 9.31
N HIS A 50 -1.73 15.61 9.98
CA HIS A 50 -0.63 14.88 9.34
C HIS A 50 -0.67 13.36 9.60
N PHE A 51 -1.81 12.84 10.06
CA PHE A 51 -2.01 11.40 10.26
C PHE A 51 -2.46 10.74 8.97
N PHE A 52 -1.62 9.87 8.41
CA PHE A 52 -1.94 9.12 7.20
C PHE A 52 -2.53 7.76 7.54
N MET A 53 -3.47 7.30 6.70
CA MET A 53 -3.94 5.92 6.69
C MET A 53 -3.24 5.18 5.55
N PRO A 54 -2.27 4.29 5.85
CA PRO A 54 -1.60 3.51 4.83
C PRO A 54 -2.52 2.39 4.32
N GLY A 55 -2.62 2.27 3.00
CA GLY A 55 -3.34 1.20 2.32
C GLY A 55 -2.42 0.43 1.38
N PHE A 56 -2.74 -0.83 1.10
CA PHE A 56 -2.00 -1.64 0.14
C PHE A 56 -2.97 -2.46 -0.71
N ALA A 57 -2.75 -2.45 -2.03
CA ALA A 57 -3.38 -3.34 -2.98
C ALA A 57 -2.29 -3.88 -3.92
N PRO A 58 -2.32 -5.17 -4.30
CA PRO A 58 -3.40 -6.13 -4.05
C PRO A 58 -3.25 -6.93 -2.74
N LEU A 59 -4.35 -7.11 -2.01
CA LEU A 59 -4.43 -8.04 -0.88
C LEU A 59 -4.96 -9.41 -1.33
N SER A 60 -4.06 -10.27 -1.80
CA SER A 60 -4.40 -11.63 -2.24
C SER A 60 -3.96 -12.71 -1.26
N ALA A 61 -4.64 -13.86 -1.28
CA ALA A 61 -4.21 -15.03 -0.51
C ALA A 61 -3.10 -15.80 -1.27
N LYS A 62 -2.22 -16.51 -0.54
CA LYS A 62 -1.00 -17.18 -1.06
C LYS A 62 -1.22 -18.25 -2.15
N GLY A 63 -2.44 -18.50 -2.62
CA GLY A 63 -2.75 -19.39 -3.76
C GLY A 63 -3.66 -18.80 -4.84
N VAL A 64 -4.16 -17.57 -4.65
CA VAL A 64 -5.10 -16.91 -5.59
C VAL A 64 -4.41 -15.84 -6.43
N ALA A 65 -3.19 -15.44 -6.04
CA ALA A 65 -2.42 -14.39 -6.72
C ALA A 65 -2.21 -14.66 -8.23
N ALA A 66 -2.05 -15.91 -8.64
CA ALA A 66 -1.88 -16.27 -10.05
C ALA A 66 -3.17 -16.20 -10.89
N TYR A 67 -4.33 -16.23 -10.24
CA TYR A 67 -5.65 -16.25 -10.89
C TYR A 67 -6.37 -14.90 -10.83
N GLN A 68 -5.73 -13.88 -10.23
CA GLN A 68 -6.30 -12.57 -10.04
C GLN A 68 -5.81 -11.62 -11.13
N ALA A 69 -6.73 -11.08 -11.92
CA ALA A 69 -6.40 -10.00 -12.85
C ALA A 69 -5.87 -8.81 -12.03
N CYS A 70 -4.66 -8.36 -12.38
CA CYS A 70 -3.97 -7.24 -11.74
C CYS A 70 -3.87 -6.08 -12.74
N SER A 71 -5.00 -5.65 -13.29
CA SER A 71 -5.02 -4.43 -14.11
C SER A 71 -4.93 -3.19 -13.23
N VAL A 72 -4.47 -2.07 -13.80
CA VAL A 72 -4.38 -0.78 -13.10
C VAL A 72 -5.76 -0.36 -12.54
N ALA A 73 -6.83 -0.60 -13.30
CA ALA A 73 -8.19 -0.26 -12.89
C ALA A 73 -8.65 -1.09 -11.67
N GLU A 74 -8.35 -2.38 -11.64
CA GLU A 74 -8.71 -3.27 -10.51
C GLU A 74 -7.94 -2.91 -9.24
N LEU A 75 -6.63 -2.65 -9.36
CA LEU A 75 -5.80 -2.23 -8.23
C LEU A 75 -6.31 -0.90 -7.65
N THR A 76 -6.65 0.05 -8.52
CA THR A 76 -7.19 1.35 -8.10
C THR A 76 -8.53 1.18 -7.40
N LYS A 77 -9.42 0.34 -7.95
CA LYS A 77 -10.72 0.06 -7.33
C LYS A 77 -10.55 -0.59 -5.95
N GLN A 78 -9.61 -1.51 -5.80
CA GLN A 78 -9.34 -2.18 -4.53
C GLN A 78 -8.82 -1.21 -3.45
N MET A 79 -8.05 -0.19 -3.83
CA MET A 79 -7.55 0.82 -2.88
C MET A 79 -8.68 1.66 -2.24
N PHE A 80 -9.80 1.83 -2.93
CA PHE A 80 -10.97 2.57 -2.43
C PHE A 80 -12.10 1.67 -1.93
N ASP A 81 -11.88 0.35 -1.88
CA ASP A 81 -12.86 -0.55 -1.30
C ASP A 81 -12.87 -0.35 0.23
N ALA A 82 -14.06 -0.16 0.79
CA ALA A 82 -14.25 0.06 2.23
C ALA A 82 -14.32 -1.26 3.02
N LYS A 83 -14.22 -2.41 2.33
CA LYS A 83 -14.28 -3.75 2.91
C LYS A 83 -12.94 -4.29 3.39
#